data_AF-A0A1Q3ZM13-F1
#
_entry.id   AF-A0A1Q3ZM13-F1
#
_cell.length_a   1.000
_cell.length_b   1.000
_cell.length_c   1.000
_cell.angle_alpha   90.00
_cell.angle_beta   90.00
_cell.angle_gamma   90.00
#
_symmetry.space_group_name_H-M   'P 1'
#
loop_
_entity.id
_entity.type
_entity.pdbx_description
1 polymer ?
#
loop_
_entity_poly.entity_id
_entity_poly.type
_entity_poly.pdbx_seq_one_letter_code
_entity_poly.pdbx_strand_id
1 'polypeptide(L)'
;MKFPGLFSVFLLAIFNINAQTPIDTIVAENGERMVIYSDRSWAYLKDVGFDGVMNPALQKYLASKNFDKVQTWCNDRCFTSSDHYGLGSITDTLALDLGESEAFTMPVPGVVTSRYGYRKYRYHQGIDLNLNTGDSVVAAWSGKVRYAQYNSGGYGNLVIIRHKNGLETFYAHLSKVIVSPNDEVKAGDIIGLGGNTGRSFGAHLHFEVRFFDAPINPEEIIDFEARKLKKCDLLVHRGILRPGAKPSDIMDEHDHDHGQSVASVAKTPTKTSASYYKIRQGDTLSKIAARNNTTISRLCQLNGIRQTTVLQVGRTLRVR
;
A
#
# COMPACT_ATOMS: atom_id res chain seq x y z
N MET A 1 -2.09 -54.96 -47.42
CA MET A 1 -2.96 -54.27 -48.39
C MET A 1 -3.69 -53.15 -47.64
N LYS A 2 -3.52 -51.90 -48.11
CA LYS A 2 -4.24 -50.64 -47.79
C LYS A 2 -4.23 -50.04 -46.35
N PHE A 3 -3.40 -49.00 -46.22
CA PHE A 3 -3.61 -47.75 -45.43
C PHE A 3 -4.69 -46.85 -46.13
N PRO A 4 -5.07 -45.65 -45.64
CA PRO A 4 -5.62 -45.30 -44.32
C PRO A 4 -6.77 -44.26 -44.41
N GLY A 5 -7.28 -43.83 -43.25
CA GLY A 5 -8.25 -42.75 -43.10
C GLY A 5 -7.63 -41.34 -43.15
N LEU A 6 -8.44 -40.44 -43.70
CA LEU A 6 -8.30 -38.99 -43.80
C LEU A 6 -8.10 -38.32 -42.42
N PHE A 7 -7.18 -37.36 -42.32
CA PHE A 7 -7.33 -36.26 -41.38
C PHE A 7 -6.94 -34.92 -42.02
N SER A 8 -7.81 -33.95 -41.77
CA SER A 8 -7.90 -32.64 -42.40
C SER A 8 -6.72 -31.73 -42.05
N VAL A 9 -6.28 -30.95 -43.05
CA VAL A 9 -5.28 -29.89 -42.95
C VAL A 9 -5.97 -28.62 -42.43
N PHE A 10 -5.47 -28.04 -41.34
CA PHE A 10 -5.68 -26.64 -41.03
C PHE A 10 -4.33 -25.93 -41.08
N LEU A 11 -4.19 -25.04 -42.05
CA LEU A 11 -3.06 -24.14 -42.24
C LEU A 11 -3.36 -22.85 -41.49
N LEU A 12 -2.48 -22.39 -40.59
CA LEU A 12 -2.53 -21.00 -40.12
C LEU A 12 -1.12 -20.39 -39.93
N ALA A 13 -0.86 -19.42 -40.79
CA ALA A 13 -0.01 -18.23 -40.72
C ALA A 13 1.28 -18.23 -39.86
N ILE A 14 2.39 -18.07 -40.57
CA ILE A 14 3.73 -17.76 -40.07
C ILE A 14 3.80 -16.27 -39.68
N PHE A 15 4.09 -15.97 -38.41
CA PHE A 15 4.71 -14.71 -38.00
C PHE A 15 6.19 -14.96 -37.69
N ASN A 16 7.07 -14.41 -38.53
CA ASN A 16 8.51 -14.35 -38.28
C ASN A 16 8.79 -13.29 -37.21
N ILE A 17 8.79 -13.74 -35.96
CA ILE A 17 9.65 -13.21 -34.89
C ILE A 17 10.70 -14.30 -34.75
N ASN A 18 12.00 -13.98 -34.70
CA ASN A 18 13.04 -14.99 -34.48
C ASN A 18 12.66 -15.81 -33.24
N ALA A 19 12.07 -16.99 -33.47
CA ALA A 19 11.52 -17.81 -32.43
C ALA A 19 12.72 -18.42 -31.72
N GLN A 20 13.08 -17.85 -30.56
CA GLN A 20 14.09 -18.43 -29.68
C GLN A 20 13.72 -19.90 -29.51
N THR A 21 14.57 -20.78 -30.02
CA THR A 21 14.26 -22.21 -30.09
C THR A 21 14.39 -22.77 -28.68
N PRO A 22 13.30 -23.28 -28.06
CA PRO A 22 13.39 -23.95 -26.78
C PRO A 22 14.28 -25.18 -26.96
N ILE A 23 15.35 -25.28 -26.18
CA ILE A 23 16.24 -26.44 -26.21
C ILE A 23 15.86 -27.43 -25.12
N ASP A 24 15.40 -26.94 -23.97
CA ASP A 24 15.08 -27.80 -22.84
C ASP A 24 13.98 -27.21 -21.96
N THR A 25 13.32 -28.08 -21.19
CA THR A 25 12.39 -27.70 -20.11
C THR A 25 12.79 -28.44 -18.85
N ILE A 26 13.38 -27.73 -17.89
CA ILE A 26 13.75 -28.33 -16.61
C ILE A 26 12.64 -28.09 -15.58
N VAL A 27 12.35 -29.11 -14.79
CA VAL A 27 11.47 -28.99 -13.63
C VAL A 27 12.37 -28.72 -12.43
N ALA A 28 12.25 -27.53 -11.84
CA ALA A 28 12.97 -27.19 -10.62
C ALA A 28 12.45 -28.04 -9.45
N GLU A 29 13.24 -28.16 -8.38
CA GLU A 29 12.89 -28.99 -7.20
C GLU A 29 11.58 -28.54 -6.52
N ASN A 30 11.16 -27.29 -6.75
CA ASN A 30 9.89 -26.72 -6.29
C ASN A 30 8.69 -27.02 -7.23
N GLY A 31 8.90 -27.72 -8.34
CA GLY A 31 7.86 -28.10 -9.32
C GLY A 31 7.62 -27.08 -10.45
N GLU A 32 8.31 -25.94 -10.45
CA GLU A 32 8.21 -24.95 -11.53
C GLU A 32 8.92 -25.42 -12.79
N ARG A 33 8.35 -25.10 -13.95
CA ARG A 33 8.93 -25.46 -15.25
C ARG A 33 9.69 -24.27 -15.81
N MET A 34 10.97 -24.45 -16.13
CA MET A 34 11.83 -23.42 -16.72
C MET A 34 12.21 -23.83 -18.13
N VAL A 35 12.01 -22.94 -19.10
CA VAL A 35 12.42 -23.13 -20.49
C VAL A 35 13.81 -22.55 -20.68
N ILE A 36 14.72 -23.34 -21.25
CA ILE A 36 16.07 -22.91 -21.62
C ILE A 36 16.10 -22.66 -23.14
N TYR A 37 16.58 -21.48 -23.54
CA TYR A 37 16.69 -21.07 -24.94
C TYR A 37 18.09 -21.31 -25.50
N SER A 38 18.19 -21.33 -26.83
CA SER A 38 19.44 -21.60 -27.56
C SER A 38 20.56 -20.58 -27.36
N ASP A 39 20.24 -19.39 -26.86
CA ASP A 39 21.19 -18.33 -26.50
C ASP A 39 21.64 -18.41 -25.03
N ARG A 40 21.30 -19.49 -24.32
CA ARG A 40 21.57 -19.69 -22.88
C ARG A 40 20.80 -18.72 -21.96
N SER A 41 19.79 -18.02 -22.48
CA SER A 41 18.78 -17.39 -21.64
C SER A 41 17.74 -18.41 -21.18
N TRP A 42 16.95 -18.05 -20.18
CA TRP A 42 15.90 -18.91 -19.63
C TRP A 42 14.68 -18.07 -19.23
N ALA A 43 13.51 -18.71 -19.18
CA ALA A 43 12.27 -18.11 -18.68
C ALA A 43 11.41 -19.14 -17.94
N TYR A 44 10.70 -18.71 -16.90
CA TYR A 44 9.69 -19.53 -16.24
C TYR A 44 8.46 -19.70 -17.13
N LEU A 45 7.98 -20.94 -17.22
CA LEU A 45 6.78 -21.32 -17.96
C LEU A 45 5.57 -20.95 -17.07
N LYS A 46 4.87 -19.87 -17.45
CA LYS A 46 3.73 -19.31 -16.70
C LYS A 46 2.78 -20.40 -16.20
N ASP A 47 2.37 -20.24 -14.94
CA ASP A 47 1.37 -21.07 -14.27
C ASP A 47 0.03 -21.07 -15.04
N VAL A 48 -0.22 -22.20 -15.71
CA VAL A 48 -1.42 -22.45 -16.52
C VAL A 48 -2.66 -22.69 -15.65
N GLY A 49 -2.48 -22.91 -14.33
CA GLY A 49 -3.54 -23.20 -13.37
C GLY A 49 -4.03 -22.00 -12.58
N PHE A 50 -3.42 -20.82 -12.71
CA PHE A 50 -3.84 -19.63 -11.99
C PHE A 50 -5.04 -18.96 -12.69
N ASP A 51 -6.21 -19.09 -12.07
CA ASP A 51 -7.48 -18.48 -12.50
C ASP A 51 -7.57 -16.96 -12.23
N GLY A 52 -6.46 -16.34 -11.82
CA GLY A 52 -6.41 -14.93 -11.40
C GLY A 52 -6.86 -14.69 -9.96
N VAL A 53 -7.24 -15.76 -9.22
CA VAL A 53 -7.78 -15.68 -7.86
C VAL A 53 -6.75 -16.20 -6.86
N MET A 54 -6.10 -15.26 -6.16
CA MET A 54 -5.04 -15.61 -5.22
C MET A 54 -5.54 -16.05 -3.83
N ASN A 55 -6.78 -15.71 -3.51
CA ASN A 55 -7.45 -16.13 -2.28
C ASN A 55 -8.91 -16.49 -2.60
N PRO A 56 -9.22 -17.80 -2.77
CA PRO A 56 -10.56 -18.24 -3.12
C PRO A 56 -11.64 -17.87 -2.10
N ALA A 57 -11.29 -17.83 -0.80
CA ALA A 57 -12.23 -17.46 0.26
C ALA A 57 -12.61 -15.98 0.21
N LEU A 58 -11.62 -15.11 0.06
CA LEU A 58 -11.84 -13.68 -0.13
C LEU A 58 -12.58 -13.41 -1.44
N GLN A 59 -12.20 -14.07 -2.53
CA GLN A 59 -12.89 -13.94 -3.82
C GLN A 59 -14.35 -14.37 -3.73
N LYS A 60 -14.65 -15.48 -3.04
CA LYS A 60 -16.04 -15.91 -2.82
C LYS A 60 -16.81 -14.89 -1.99
N TYR A 61 -16.20 -14.31 -0.95
CA TYR A 61 -16.81 -13.24 -0.17
C TYR A 61 -17.07 -11.99 -1.03
N LEU A 62 -16.06 -11.54 -1.78
CA LEU A 62 -16.18 -10.39 -2.67
C LEU A 62 -17.21 -10.62 -3.78
N ALA A 63 -17.24 -11.80 -4.40
CA ALA A 63 -18.22 -12.16 -5.43
C ALA A 63 -19.65 -12.32 -4.87
N SER A 64 -19.79 -12.65 -3.58
CA SER A 64 -21.10 -12.70 -2.90
C SER A 64 -21.68 -11.31 -2.59
N LYS A 65 -20.87 -10.28 -2.75
CA LYS A 65 -21.23 -8.87 -2.56
C LYS A 65 -21.14 -8.17 -3.91
N ASN A 66 -22.04 -7.23 -4.16
CA ASN A 66 -21.97 -6.43 -5.39
C ASN A 66 -20.95 -5.31 -5.17
N PHE A 67 -19.66 -5.65 -5.23
CA PHE A 67 -18.60 -4.67 -5.18
C PHE A 67 -18.30 -4.21 -6.60
N ASP A 68 -18.64 -2.95 -6.92
CA ASP A 68 -18.33 -2.33 -8.21
C ASP A 68 -16.82 -2.14 -8.46
N LYS A 69 -15.97 -2.57 -7.52
CA LYS A 69 -14.53 -2.28 -7.47
C LYS A 69 -13.72 -3.58 -7.47
N VAL A 70 -13.45 -4.12 -8.66
CA VAL A 70 -12.56 -5.28 -8.86
C VAL A 70 -11.26 -4.79 -9.50
N GLN A 71 -10.13 -5.20 -8.93
CA GLN A 71 -8.82 -4.97 -9.55
C GLN A 71 -8.45 -6.18 -10.41
N THR A 72 -8.32 -5.97 -11.72
CA THR A 72 -7.91 -7.03 -12.65
C THR A 72 -6.44 -7.41 -12.42
N TRP A 73 -6.15 -8.71 -12.53
CA TRP A 73 -4.78 -9.19 -12.56
C TRP A 73 -4.14 -8.80 -13.90
N CYS A 74 -3.07 -8.02 -13.85
CA CYS A 74 -2.40 -7.44 -15.01
C CYS A 74 -0.91 -7.37 -14.69
N ASN A 75 -0.05 -7.87 -15.58
CA ASN A 75 1.39 -8.00 -15.28
C ASN A 75 2.24 -6.89 -15.90
N ASP A 76 1.63 -6.09 -16.77
CA ASP A 76 2.28 -5.12 -17.63
C ASP A 76 2.00 -3.67 -17.22
N ARG A 77 0.96 -3.42 -16.42
CA ARG A 77 0.62 -2.08 -15.93
C ARG A 77 1.05 -1.87 -14.49
N CYS A 78 1.80 -0.81 -14.23
CA CYS A 78 1.98 -0.30 -12.88
C CYS A 78 0.80 0.60 -12.54
N PHE A 79 -0.01 0.23 -11.56
CA PHE A 79 -1.14 1.04 -11.14
C PHE A 79 -0.72 1.95 -10.00
N THR A 80 -0.71 3.26 -10.27
CA THR A 80 -0.33 4.28 -9.28
C THR A 80 -1.28 5.44 -9.38
N SER A 81 -2.36 5.41 -8.60
CA SER A 81 -3.19 6.58 -8.40
C SER A 81 -3.80 6.53 -7.00
N SER A 82 -4.10 7.69 -6.44
CA SER A 82 -4.77 7.77 -5.15
C SER A 82 -6.28 7.50 -5.23
N ASP A 83 -6.86 7.34 -6.43
CA ASP A 83 -8.33 7.35 -6.57
C ASP A 83 -8.91 6.51 -7.73
N HIS A 84 -8.14 5.60 -8.35
CA HIS A 84 -8.68 4.77 -9.46
C HIS A 84 -9.95 4.02 -9.07
N TYR A 85 -10.02 3.60 -7.81
CA TYR A 85 -11.12 2.83 -7.24
C TYR A 85 -11.98 3.65 -6.28
N GLY A 86 -11.90 4.99 -6.28
CA GLY A 86 -12.76 5.81 -5.41
C GLY A 86 -12.62 5.45 -3.93
N LEU A 87 -11.43 5.06 -3.46
CA LEU A 87 -11.28 4.52 -2.10
C LEU A 87 -11.47 5.58 -1.02
N GLY A 88 -11.43 6.86 -1.37
CA GLY A 88 -11.81 7.94 -0.46
C GLY A 88 -13.27 7.87 0.01
N SER A 89 -14.13 7.15 -0.70
CA SER A 89 -15.55 6.99 -0.36
C SER A 89 -15.88 5.74 0.48
N ILE A 90 -14.89 4.93 0.87
CA ILE A 90 -15.16 3.78 1.73
C ILE A 90 -15.70 4.26 3.09
N THR A 91 -16.82 3.70 3.51
CA THR A 91 -17.44 3.96 4.82
C THR A 91 -17.13 2.86 5.83
N ASP A 92 -16.81 1.67 5.35
CA ASP A 92 -16.50 0.51 6.17
C ASP A 92 -15.05 0.49 6.62
N THR A 93 -14.77 -0.34 7.63
CA THR A 93 -13.42 -0.69 8.06
C THR A 93 -13.21 -2.17 7.79
N LEU A 94 -12.15 -2.50 7.05
CA LEU A 94 -11.76 -3.86 6.75
C LEU A 94 -10.62 -4.26 7.68
N ALA A 95 -10.69 -5.43 8.29
CA ALA A 95 -9.56 -6.03 9.00
C ALA A 95 -8.82 -6.96 8.04
N LEU A 96 -7.56 -6.66 7.74
CA LEU A 96 -6.68 -7.51 6.94
C LEU A 96 -5.68 -8.19 7.87
N ASP A 97 -5.64 -9.52 7.80
CA ASP A 97 -4.62 -10.33 8.46
C ASP A 97 -3.26 -10.11 7.79
N LEU A 98 -2.28 -9.63 8.54
CA LEU A 98 -0.89 -9.42 8.11
C LEU A 98 0.01 -10.63 8.43
N GLY A 99 -0.52 -11.62 9.16
CA GLY A 99 0.19 -12.77 9.68
C GLY A 99 0.94 -12.49 10.99
N GLU A 100 1.42 -13.56 11.60
CA GLU A 100 2.30 -13.53 12.77
C GLU A 100 3.70 -12.98 12.40
N SER A 101 4.56 -12.80 13.41
CA SER A 101 5.89 -12.20 13.21
C SER A 101 6.74 -12.94 12.18
N GLU A 102 6.59 -14.25 11.99
CA GLU A 102 7.33 -15.04 11.00
C GLU A 102 6.84 -14.84 9.56
N ALA A 103 5.65 -14.25 9.38
CA ALA A 103 5.09 -13.97 8.05
C ALA A 103 5.74 -12.76 7.38
N PHE A 104 6.46 -11.93 8.15
CA PHE A 104 7.11 -10.71 7.69
C PHE A 104 8.63 -10.84 7.72
N THR A 105 9.30 -10.28 6.71
CA THR A 105 10.74 -10.08 6.69
C THR A 105 11.04 -8.64 6.29
N MET A 106 12.01 -8.02 6.95
CA MET A 106 12.45 -6.68 6.57
C MET A 106 13.09 -6.72 5.17
N PRO A 107 12.63 -5.92 4.19
CA PRO A 107 13.06 -6.06 2.79
C PRO A 107 14.53 -5.72 2.57
N VAL A 108 15.11 -4.86 3.41
CA VAL A 108 16.54 -4.57 3.53
C VAL A 108 16.89 -4.19 4.97
N PRO A 109 18.13 -4.43 5.44
CA PRO A 109 18.52 -4.10 6.82
C PRO A 109 18.74 -2.59 7.06
N GLY A 110 18.68 -1.77 6.02
CA GLY A 110 18.98 -0.34 6.11
C GLY A 110 17.96 0.48 6.88
N VAL A 111 18.41 1.65 7.35
CA VAL A 111 17.58 2.60 8.09
C VAL A 111 16.69 3.42 7.15
N VAL A 112 15.60 3.95 7.69
CA VAL A 112 14.75 4.92 7.01
C VAL A 112 15.54 6.20 6.76
N THR A 113 15.73 6.55 5.49
CA THR A 113 16.36 7.80 5.07
C THR A 113 15.33 8.87 4.74
N SER A 114 14.14 8.47 4.31
CA SER A 114 13.08 9.42 4.03
C SER A 114 11.69 8.80 4.09
N ARG A 115 10.78 9.47 4.82
CA ARG A 115 9.46 8.95 5.21
C ARG A 115 8.37 9.18 4.16
N TYR A 116 7.26 8.48 4.36
CA TYR A 116 5.99 8.68 3.65
C TYR A 116 5.40 10.07 3.94
N GLY A 117 4.72 10.64 2.94
CA GLY A 117 3.97 11.89 3.08
C GLY A 117 4.51 13.08 2.28
N TYR A 118 4.04 14.28 2.60
CA TYR A 118 4.26 15.46 1.75
C TYR A 118 5.74 15.89 1.72
N ARG A 119 6.27 16.05 0.51
CA ARG A 119 7.62 16.58 0.24
C ARG A 119 7.55 17.77 -0.69
N LYS A 120 7.69 19.00 -0.16
CA LYS A 120 7.71 20.32 -0.86
C LYS A 120 6.60 20.58 -1.89
N TYR A 121 6.49 19.76 -2.93
CA TYR A 121 5.57 19.88 -4.06
C TYR A 121 4.81 18.58 -4.38
N ARG A 122 5.18 17.43 -3.80
CA ARG A 122 4.54 16.13 -4.09
C ARG A 122 4.51 15.22 -2.87
N TYR A 123 3.53 14.32 -2.82
CA TYR A 123 3.54 13.25 -1.83
C TYR A 123 4.54 12.16 -2.20
N HIS A 124 5.25 11.69 -1.18
CA HIS A 124 6.02 10.46 -1.20
C HIS A 124 5.10 9.30 -0.84
N GLN A 125 4.92 8.38 -1.77
CA GLN A 125 3.92 7.30 -1.67
C GLN A 125 4.45 6.06 -0.95
N GLY A 126 5.71 6.08 -0.50
CA GLY A 126 6.37 4.99 0.22
C GLY A 126 7.33 5.48 1.27
N ILE A 127 8.36 4.69 1.53
CA ILE A 127 9.49 4.99 2.41
C ILE A 127 10.79 4.62 1.71
N ASP A 128 11.84 5.41 1.95
CA ASP A 128 13.15 5.20 1.35
C ASP A 128 14.08 4.58 2.41
N LEU A 129 14.58 3.37 2.14
CA LEU A 129 15.48 2.63 3.02
C LEU A 129 16.90 2.65 2.45
N ASN A 130 17.88 2.95 3.30
CA ASN A 130 19.27 2.97 2.90
C ASN A 130 19.71 1.59 2.38
N LEU A 131 20.47 1.55 1.29
CA LEU A 131 21.17 0.35 0.83
C LEU A 131 22.30 0.74 -0.10
N ASN A 132 23.20 -0.19 -0.38
CA ASN A 132 24.19 -0.05 -1.45
C ASN A 132 23.68 -0.71 -2.73
N THR A 133 24.16 -0.21 -3.86
CA THR A 133 23.90 -0.89 -5.14
C THR A 133 24.47 -2.30 -5.10
N GLY A 134 23.64 -3.30 -5.41
CA GLY A 134 24.01 -4.71 -5.37
C GLY A 134 23.58 -5.45 -4.09
N ASP A 135 23.18 -4.75 -3.03
CA ASP A 135 22.64 -5.39 -1.82
C ASP A 135 21.37 -6.19 -2.15
N SER A 136 21.19 -7.36 -1.53
CA SER A 136 19.97 -8.15 -1.73
C SER A 136 18.73 -7.42 -1.22
N VAL A 137 17.69 -7.38 -2.04
CA VAL A 137 16.34 -6.94 -1.65
C VAL A 137 15.44 -8.17 -1.61
N VAL A 138 14.74 -8.37 -0.50
CA VAL A 138 13.90 -9.53 -0.28
C VAL A 138 12.41 -9.18 -0.23
N ALA A 139 11.56 -10.16 -0.52
CA ALA A 139 10.10 -10.02 -0.37
C ALA A 139 9.74 -9.84 1.11
N ALA A 140 8.98 -8.79 1.42
CA ALA A 140 8.59 -8.48 2.79
C ALA A 140 7.52 -9.44 3.34
N TRP A 141 6.64 -9.94 2.47
CA TRP A 141 5.67 -10.99 2.77
C TRP A 141 5.59 -11.97 1.60
N SER A 142 5.15 -13.19 1.89
CA SER A 142 4.85 -14.18 0.86
C SER A 142 3.73 -13.71 -0.07
N GLY A 143 3.82 -14.03 -1.35
CA GLY A 143 2.83 -13.60 -2.33
C GLY A 143 3.18 -14.05 -3.75
N LYS A 144 2.48 -13.48 -4.71
CA LYS A 144 2.73 -13.72 -6.14
C LYS A 144 3.19 -12.42 -6.79
N VAL A 145 4.28 -12.50 -7.53
CA VAL A 145 4.83 -11.36 -8.26
C VAL A 145 3.82 -10.94 -9.32
N ARG A 146 3.28 -9.72 -9.21
CA ARG A 146 2.36 -9.17 -10.21
C ARG A 146 3.14 -8.50 -11.34
N TYR A 147 4.15 -7.72 -11.01
CA TYR A 147 4.89 -6.88 -11.95
C TYR A 147 6.39 -6.99 -11.65
N ALA A 148 7.21 -7.17 -12.67
CA ALA A 148 8.66 -7.31 -12.52
C ALA A 148 9.35 -6.86 -13.82
N GLN A 149 9.58 -5.55 -13.96
CA GLN A 149 10.18 -4.95 -15.15
C GLN A 149 10.62 -3.50 -14.88
N TYR A 150 11.29 -2.88 -15.87
CA TYR A 150 11.61 -1.45 -15.82
C TYR A 150 10.37 -0.59 -16.02
N ASN A 151 10.15 0.37 -15.12
CA ASN A 151 9.07 1.33 -15.12
C ASN A 151 9.59 2.75 -15.39
N SER A 152 9.10 3.36 -16.47
CA SER A 152 9.46 4.72 -16.88
C SER A 152 8.73 5.84 -16.11
N GLY A 153 7.75 5.50 -15.27
CA GLY A 153 7.00 6.44 -14.43
C GLY A 153 7.76 6.99 -13.22
N GLY A 154 9.04 6.60 -13.08
CA GLY A 154 9.94 7.09 -12.04
C GLY A 154 10.45 6.00 -11.10
N TYR A 155 9.82 4.82 -11.07
CA TYR A 155 10.24 3.72 -10.19
C TYR A 155 11.53 3.02 -10.68
N GLY A 156 11.87 3.10 -11.96
CA GLY A 156 13.01 2.35 -12.50
C GLY A 156 12.70 0.85 -12.52
N ASN A 157 13.69 -0.01 -12.26
CA ASN A 157 13.40 -1.43 -12.07
C ASN A 157 12.51 -1.63 -10.85
N LEU A 158 11.36 -2.25 -11.08
CA LEU A 158 10.29 -2.35 -10.11
C LEU A 158 9.79 -3.79 -10.02
N VAL A 159 9.71 -4.30 -8.80
CA VAL A 159 8.97 -5.51 -8.46
C VAL A 159 7.72 -5.10 -7.67
N ILE A 160 6.57 -5.68 -8.01
CA ILE A 160 5.32 -5.55 -7.26
C ILE A 160 4.85 -6.95 -6.91
N ILE A 161 4.65 -7.22 -5.63
CA ILE A 161 4.14 -8.50 -5.13
C ILE A 161 2.74 -8.25 -4.58
N ARG A 162 1.77 -9.06 -4.99
CA ARG A 162 0.44 -9.07 -4.38
C ARG A 162 0.37 -10.21 -3.36
N HIS A 163 -0.23 -9.92 -2.21
CA HIS A 163 -0.33 -10.84 -1.08
C HIS A 163 -1.74 -11.41 -0.93
N LYS A 164 -1.87 -12.51 -0.19
CA LYS A 164 -3.15 -13.23 -0.01
C LYS A 164 -4.23 -12.39 0.71
N ASN A 165 -3.82 -11.38 1.46
CA ASN A 165 -4.69 -10.44 2.16
C ASN A 165 -5.13 -9.25 1.29
N GLY A 166 -4.72 -9.20 0.01
CA GLY A 166 -5.10 -8.16 -0.93
C GLY A 166 -4.21 -6.91 -0.93
N LEU A 167 -3.19 -6.86 -0.07
CA LEU A 167 -2.16 -5.82 -0.15
C LEU A 167 -1.20 -6.08 -1.31
N GLU A 168 -0.61 -5.00 -1.82
CA GLU A 168 0.56 -5.06 -2.69
C GLU A 168 1.77 -4.38 -2.02
N THR A 169 2.96 -4.92 -2.26
CA THR A 169 4.22 -4.27 -1.92
C THR A 169 5.02 -3.93 -3.16
N PHE A 170 5.60 -2.72 -3.18
CA PHE A 170 6.40 -2.21 -4.29
C PHE A 170 7.86 -2.11 -3.85
N TYR A 171 8.77 -2.56 -4.72
CA TYR A 171 10.22 -2.56 -4.49
C TYR A 171 10.90 -1.91 -5.70
N ALA A 172 11.27 -0.65 -5.56
CA ALA A 172 11.70 0.18 -6.67
C ALA A 172 13.16 0.62 -6.59
N HIS A 173 13.62 1.28 -7.65
CA HIS A 173 14.98 1.75 -7.86
C HIS A 173 16.03 0.63 -7.91
N LEU A 174 15.62 -0.62 -8.10
CA LEU A 174 16.49 -1.78 -8.11
C LEU A 174 17.56 -1.65 -9.21
N SER A 175 18.76 -2.20 -9.00
CA SER A 175 19.76 -2.32 -10.07
C SER A 175 19.47 -3.50 -10.97
N LYS A 176 18.88 -4.56 -10.41
CA LYS A 176 18.51 -5.78 -11.13
C LYS A 176 17.24 -6.38 -10.54
N VAL A 177 16.34 -6.83 -11.42
CA VAL A 177 15.19 -7.68 -11.08
C VAL A 177 15.60 -9.13 -11.32
N ILE A 178 15.30 -10.04 -10.37
CA ILE A 178 15.65 -11.46 -10.50
C ILE A 178 14.45 -12.42 -10.42
N VAL A 179 13.24 -11.86 -10.33
CA VAL A 179 11.97 -12.60 -10.41
C VAL A 179 11.18 -12.17 -11.64
N SER A 180 10.20 -12.98 -12.02
CA SER A 180 9.30 -12.75 -13.15
C SER A 180 7.85 -12.61 -12.69
N PRO A 181 6.98 -11.97 -13.48
CA PRO A 181 5.56 -11.95 -13.18
C PRO A 181 4.96 -13.36 -13.11
N ASN A 182 4.09 -13.57 -12.14
CA ASN A 182 3.46 -14.82 -11.70
C ASN A 182 4.33 -15.76 -10.86
N ASP A 183 5.59 -15.44 -10.56
CA ASP A 183 6.38 -16.24 -9.62
C ASP A 183 5.75 -16.19 -8.23
N GLU A 184 5.74 -17.32 -7.53
CA GLU A 184 5.42 -17.35 -6.10
C GLU A 184 6.69 -17.12 -5.29
N VAL A 185 6.62 -16.20 -4.34
CA VAL A 185 7.75 -15.86 -3.46
C VAL A 185 7.33 -15.98 -2.01
N LYS A 186 8.24 -16.44 -1.17
CA LYS A 186 8.11 -16.45 0.28
C LYS A 186 8.72 -15.19 0.86
N ALA A 187 8.24 -14.79 2.04
CA ALA A 187 8.93 -13.77 2.83
C ALA A 187 10.41 -14.15 2.99
N GLY A 188 11.31 -13.20 2.69
CA GLY A 188 12.75 -13.41 2.73
C GLY A 188 13.39 -13.90 1.42
N ASP A 189 12.61 -14.32 0.42
CA ASP A 189 13.19 -14.66 -0.90
C ASP A 189 13.75 -13.41 -1.57
N ILE A 190 14.93 -13.54 -2.20
CA ILE A 190 15.56 -12.43 -2.93
C ILE A 190 14.78 -12.18 -4.22
N ILE A 191 14.35 -10.93 -4.42
CA ILE A 191 13.54 -10.52 -5.56
C ILE A 191 14.27 -9.55 -6.50
N GLY A 192 15.35 -8.95 -6.02
CA GLY A 192 16.19 -8.05 -6.79
C GLY A 192 17.41 -7.61 -6.01
N LEU A 193 18.17 -6.73 -6.64
CA LEU A 193 19.34 -6.10 -6.04
C LEU A 193 19.09 -4.59 -5.91
N GLY A 194 19.51 -4.02 -4.79
CA GLY A 194 19.45 -2.59 -4.50
C GLY A 194 20.15 -1.77 -5.57
N GLY A 195 19.69 -0.54 -5.80
CA GLY A 195 20.22 0.28 -6.88
C GLY A 195 19.80 1.74 -6.80
N ASN A 196 19.90 2.41 -7.95
CA ASN A 196 19.61 3.83 -8.13
C ASN A 196 18.94 4.08 -9.50
N THR A 197 18.09 3.17 -9.97
CA THR A 197 17.44 3.30 -11.28
C THR A 197 16.18 4.17 -11.23
N GLY A 198 15.74 4.69 -12.39
CA GLY A 198 14.58 5.57 -12.46
C GLY A 198 14.85 6.96 -11.87
N ARG A 199 13.87 7.55 -11.19
CA ARG A 199 13.97 8.89 -10.61
C ARG A 199 14.44 8.81 -9.16
N SER A 200 15.74 8.57 -8.99
CA SER A 200 16.41 8.45 -7.71
C SER A 200 17.69 9.30 -7.67
N PHE A 201 18.05 9.84 -6.50
CA PHE A 201 19.22 10.71 -6.30
C PHE A 201 20.42 10.01 -5.66
N GLY A 202 20.26 8.76 -5.23
CA GLY A 202 21.27 7.96 -4.56
C GLY A 202 20.77 6.54 -4.33
N ALA A 203 21.66 5.60 -4.04
CA ALA A 203 21.25 4.21 -3.84
C ALA A 203 20.32 4.08 -2.62
N HIS A 204 19.12 3.55 -2.84
CA HIS A 204 18.14 3.26 -1.79
C HIS A 204 17.08 2.29 -2.33
N LEU A 205 16.34 1.64 -1.43
CA LEU A 205 15.08 0.97 -1.77
C LEU A 205 13.95 1.96 -1.53
N HIS A 206 13.17 2.25 -2.56
CA HIS A 206 11.87 2.86 -2.39
C HIS A 206 10.82 1.75 -2.21
N PHE A 207 10.24 1.68 -1.02
CA PHE A 207 9.30 0.65 -0.60
C PHE A 207 7.91 1.23 -0.35
N GLU A 208 6.87 0.63 -0.93
CA GLU A 208 5.49 1.03 -0.70
C GLU A 208 4.64 -0.17 -0.26
N VAL A 209 3.59 0.11 0.51
CA VAL A 209 2.49 -0.83 0.76
C VAL A 209 1.21 -0.19 0.21
N ARG A 210 0.42 -0.93 -0.57
CA ARG A 210 -0.78 -0.40 -1.22
C ARG A 210 -1.98 -1.33 -1.04
N PHE A 211 -3.17 -0.74 -0.98
CA PHE A 211 -4.44 -1.44 -1.02
C PHE A 211 -5.26 -0.89 -2.19
N PHE A 212 -5.55 -1.71 -3.21
CA PHE A 212 -6.22 -1.28 -4.45
C PHE A 212 -5.59 0.03 -5.02
N ASP A 213 -4.26 0.04 -5.15
CA ASP A 213 -3.42 1.15 -5.63
C ASP A 213 -3.32 2.38 -4.72
N ALA A 214 -4.14 2.48 -3.67
CA ALA A 214 -3.97 3.54 -2.69
C ALA A 214 -2.78 3.21 -1.78
N PRO A 215 -1.80 4.12 -1.67
CA PRO A 215 -0.63 3.88 -0.85
C PRO A 215 -0.96 4.11 0.61
N ILE A 216 -0.58 3.14 1.43
CA ILE A 216 -0.66 3.19 2.88
C ILE A 216 0.73 3.57 3.39
N ASN A 217 0.79 4.40 4.41
CA ASN A 217 2.04 4.67 5.09
C ASN A 217 2.64 3.35 5.63
N PRO A 218 3.82 2.89 5.17
CA PRO A 218 4.38 1.63 5.64
C PRO A 218 4.62 1.60 7.17
N GLU A 219 4.80 2.77 7.79
CA GLU A 219 4.99 2.91 9.25
C GLU A 219 3.69 2.73 10.05
N GLU A 220 2.53 2.62 9.39
CA GLU A 220 1.29 2.13 10.02
C GLU A 220 1.42 0.64 10.38
N ILE A 221 2.18 -0.09 9.58
CA ILE A 221 2.24 -1.56 9.59
C ILE A 221 3.53 -2.05 10.24
N ILE A 222 4.65 -1.41 9.91
CA ILE A 222 6.01 -1.86 10.22
C ILE A 222 6.67 -0.88 11.19
N ASP A 223 7.31 -1.42 12.23
CA ASP A 223 8.32 -0.73 13.01
C ASP A 223 9.67 -0.95 12.33
N PHE A 224 10.14 0.04 11.58
CA PHE A 224 11.39 -0.06 10.80
C PHE A 224 12.64 -0.03 11.69
N GLU A 225 12.55 0.47 12.92
CA GLU A 225 13.66 0.47 13.88
C GLU A 225 13.78 -0.91 14.53
N ALA A 226 12.67 -1.46 15.01
CA ALA A 226 12.63 -2.80 15.59
C ALA A 226 12.59 -3.93 14.53
N ARG A 227 12.44 -3.58 13.25
CA ARG A 227 12.36 -4.48 12.09
C ARG A 227 11.30 -5.57 12.23
N LYS A 228 10.11 -5.19 12.69
CA LYS A 228 9.00 -6.12 12.95
C LYS A 228 7.65 -5.47 12.62
N LEU A 229 6.62 -6.28 12.54
CA LEU A 229 5.25 -5.78 12.48
C LEU A 229 4.86 -5.10 13.80
N LYS A 230 4.14 -3.99 13.70
CA LYS A 230 3.55 -3.33 14.88
C LYS A 230 2.37 -4.11 15.43
N LYS A 231 1.57 -4.70 14.53
CA LYS A 231 0.33 -5.44 14.79
C LYS A 231 0.21 -6.56 13.74
N CYS A 232 -0.46 -7.66 14.09
CA CYS A 232 -0.73 -8.77 13.17
C CYS A 232 -1.97 -8.50 12.28
N ASP A 233 -2.75 -7.47 12.59
CA ASP A 233 -3.90 -7.04 11.80
C ASP A 233 -3.78 -5.58 11.37
N LEU A 234 -4.22 -5.27 10.15
CA LEU A 234 -4.36 -3.92 9.62
C LEU A 234 -5.84 -3.55 9.49
N LEU A 235 -6.26 -2.48 10.17
CA LEU A 235 -7.58 -1.88 10.00
C LEU A 235 -7.56 -0.89 8.84
N VAL A 236 -8.03 -1.32 7.67
CA VAL A 236 -8.14 -0.47 6.49
C VAL A 236 -9.43 0.31 6.53
N HIS A 237 -9.30 1.63 6.69
CA HIS A 237 -10.40 2.59 6.62
C HIS A 237 -9.95 3.83 5.82
N ARG A 238 -10.90 4.70 5.47
CA ARG A 238 -10.64 5.89 4.63
C ARG A 238 -9.51 6.81 5.11
N GLY A 239 -9.15 6.76 6.39
CA GLY A 239 -8.15 7.65 6.99
C GLY A 239 -6.73 7.26 6.59
N ILE A 240 -6.39 5.97 6.67
CA ILE A 240 -5.05 5.47 6.34
C ILE A 240 -4.76 5.49 4.83
N LEU A 241 -5.80 5.58 4.00
CA LEU A 241 -5.70 5.66 2.54
C LEU A 241 -5.51 7.08 2.01
N ARG A 242 -5.53 8.09 2.89
CA ARG A 242 -5.29 9.48 2.47
C ARG A 242 -3.81 9.68 2.15
N PRO A 243 -3.48 10.34 1.03
CA PRO A 243 -2.10 10.72 0.74
C PRO A 243 -1.48 11.50 1.90
N GLY A 244 -0.38 10.99 2.44
CA GLY A 244 0.32 11.61 3.57
C GLY A 244 -0.28 11.37 4.95
N ALA A 245 -1.21 10.42 5.08
CA ALA A 245 -1.64 9.90 6.38
C ALA A 245 -0.46 9.56 7.29
N LYS A 246 -0.55 9.98 8.54
CA LYS A 246 0.39 9.62 9.61
C LYS A 246 0.04 8.24 10.17
N PRO A 247 1.01 7.53 10.77
CA PRO A 247 0.73 6.32 11.52
C PRO A 247 -0.23 6.59 12.68
N SER A 248 -1.16 5.69 12.94
CA SER A 248 -2.20 5.80 13.96
C SER A 248 -1.67 5.91 15.39
N ASP A 249 -0.46 5.42 15.63
CA ASP A 249 0.20 5.54 16.93
C ASP A 249 0.82 6.93 17.15
N ILE A 250 0.96 7.76 16.09
CA ILE A 250 1.31 9.17 16.22
C ILE A 250 0.01 9.94 16.50
N MET A 251 -0.27 10.14 17.78
CA MET A 251 -1.33 11.05 18.20
C MET A 251 -0.84 12.49 18.01
N ASP A 252 -1.19 13.09 16.88
CA ASP A 252 -1.13 14.54 16.75
C ASP A 252 -2.23 15.14 17.63
N GLU A 253 -1.85 15.81 18.74
CA GLU A 253 -2.77 16.63 19.56
C GLU A 253 -3.45 17.78 18.77
N HIS A 254 -3.15 17.90 17.47
CA HIS A 254 -3.66 18.92 16.57
C HIS A 254 -4.48 18.40 15.38
N ASP A 255 -4.64 17.09 15.17
CA ASP A 255 -5.43 16.59 14.05
C ASP A 255 -6.92 16.39 14.43
N HIS A 256 -7.61 17.53 14.56
CA HIS A 256 -9.07 17.57 14.59
C HIS A 256 -9.61 18.00 13.23
N ASP A 257 -9.20 17.31 12.16
CA ASP A 257 -10.05 17.29 10.99
C ASP A 257 -10.09 15.91 10.33
N HIS A 258 -11.32 15.41 10.21
CA HIS A 258 -11.71 14.24 9.42
C HIS A 258 -11.40 12.84 10.00
N GLY A 259 -11.98 12.54 11.16
CA GLY A 259 -12.13 11.18 11.69
C GLY A 259 -13.52 10.90 12.27
N GLN A 260 -14.58 11.01 11.47
CA GLN A 260 -15.84 10.33 11.82
C GLN A 260 -15.78 8.86 11.38
N SER A 261 -16.15 8.02 12.36
CA SER A 261 -16.49 6.59 12.37
C SER A 261 -15.39 5.54 12.21
N VAL A 262 -14.85 5.11 13.36
CA VAL A 262 -14.79 3.68 13.69
C VAL A 262 -15.64 3.45 14.94
N ALA A 263 -16.47 2.42 14.89
CA ALA A 263 -17.52 2.13 15.85
C ALA A 263 -16.98 2.06 17.29
N SER A 264 -17.71 2.76 18.16
CA SER A 264 -17.57 2.76 19.60
C SER A 264 -17.68 1.36 20.18
N VAL A 265 -16.59 0.83 20.73
CA VAL A 265 -16.69 -0.04 21.90
C VAL A 265 -17.26 0.81 23.03
N ALA A 266 -18.38 0.37 23.58
CA ALA A 266 -19.15 1.08 24.59
C ALA A 266 -18.27 1.55 25.76
N LYS A 267 -18.16 2.88 25.93
CA LYS A 267 -17.87 3.49 27.22
C LYS A 267 -19.08 4.32 27.63
N THR A 268 -19.65 3.92 28.75
CA THR A 268 -20.73 4.58 29.48
C THR A 268 -20.48 6.10 29.55
N PRO A 269 -21.47 6.95 29.24
CA PRO A 269 -21.27 8.39 29.19
C PRO A 269 -21.14 8.94 30.62
N THR A 270 -19.92 9.32 31.01
CA THR A 270 -19.73 10.21 32.15
C THR A 270 -20.15 11.62 31.74
N LYS A 271 -21.28 12.08 32.27
CA LYS A 271 -21.78 13.46 32.15
C LYS A 271 -20.68 14.43 32.58
N THR A 272 -20.01 15.08 31.63
CA THR A 272 -19.18 16.25 31.90
C THR A 272 -20.10 17.46 32.02
N SER A 273 -20.12 18.11 33.17
CA SER A 273 -20.90 19.33 33.41
C SER A 273 -20.43 20.47 32.49
N ALA A 274 -21.38 21.21 31.92
CA ALA A 274 -21.06 22.36 31.08
C ALA A 274 -20.37 23.46 31.90
N SER A 275 -19.27 24.00 31.38
CA SER A 275 -18.52 25.09 32.02
C SER A 275 -18.64 26.39 31.21
N TYR A 276 -18.74 27.53 31.90
CA TYR A 276 -19.00 28.84 31.29
C TYR A 276 -17.94 29.88 31.71
N TYR A 277 -17.60 30.79 30.79
CA TYR A 277 -16.64 31.87 30.99
C TYR A 277 -17.27 33.22 30.63
N LYS A 278 -17.13 34.22 31.52
CA LYS A 278 -17.64 35.59 31.30
C LYS A 278 -16.58 36.44 30.60
N ILE A 279 -16.89 36.97 29.42
CA ILE A 279 -16.01 37.81 28.60
C ILE A 279 -15.63 39.08 29.36
N ARG A 280 -14.33 39.40 29.40
CA ARG A 280 -13.76 40.60 30.02
C ARG A 280 -13.23 41.55 28.96
N GLN A 281 -13.02 42.81 29.33
CA GLN A 281 -12.43 43.80 28.43
C GLN A 281 -11.01 43.36 28.01
N GLY A 282 -10.75 43.37 26.70
CA GLY A 282 -9.46 42.92 26.12
C GLY A 282 -9.34 41.42 25.85
N ASP A 283 -10.40 40.64 26.11
CA ASP A 283 -10.45 39.23 25.73
C ASP A 283 -10.61 39.07 24.21
N THR A 284 -9.92 38.07 23.67
CA THR A 284 -10.12 37.60 22.29
C THR A 284 -10.54 36.13 22.31
N LEU A 285 -11.19 35.65 21.25
CA LEU A 285 -11.57 34.25 21.12
C LEU A 285 -10.37 33.31 21.35
N SER A 286 -9.19 33.67 20.81
CA SER A 286 -7.94 32.91 21.00
C SER A 286 -7.50 32.84 22.46
N LYS A 287 -7.55 33.97 23.19
CA LYS A 287 -7.17 34.02 24.61
C LYS A 287 -8.14 33.24 25.49
N ILE A 288 -9.45 33.34 25.22
CA ILE A 288 -10.49 32.60 25.95
C ILE A 288 -10.35 31.10 25.68
N ALA A 289 -10.13 30.72 24.41
CA ALA A 289 -9.95 29.33 24.01
C ALA A 289 -8.73 28.70 24.70
N ALA A 290 -7.57 29.36 24.62
CA ALA A 290 -6.33 28.91 25.27
C ALA A 290 -6.49 28.78 26.79
N ARG A 291 -7.10 29.78 27.46
CA ARG A 291 -7.29 29.76 28.93
C ARG A 291 -8.19 28.61 29.41
N ASN A 292 -9.10 28.14 28.57
CA ASN A 292 -10.06 27.10 28.93
C ASN A 292 -9.72 25.72 28.34
N ASN A 293 -8.52 25.57 27.76
CA ASN A 293 -8.07 24.36 27.06
C ASN A 293 -9.10 23.89 26.02
N THR A 294 -9.54 24.81 25.16
CA THR A 294 -10.46 24.55 24.05
C THR A 294 -9.94 25.26 22.80
N THR A 295 -10.52 24.97 21.63
CA THR A 295 -10.14 25.64 20.38
C THR A 295 -11.10 26.78 20.07
N ILE A 296 -10.67 27.75 19.26
CA ILE A 296 -11.55 28.83 18.78
C ILE A 296 -12.76 28.24 18.05
N SER A 297 -12.52 27.22 17.23
CA SER A 297 -13.58 26.50 16.50
C SER A 297 -14.58 25.86 17.46
N ARG A 298 -14.11 25.17 18.51
CA ARG A 298 -14.98 24.55 19.51
C ARG A 298 -15.73 25.59 20.36
N LEU A 299 -15.07 26.66 20.76
CA LEU A 299 -15.68 27.78 21.48
C LEU A 299 -16.77 28.45 20.63
N CYS A 300 -16.53 28.64 19.34
CA CYS A 300 -17.50 29.12 18.37
C CYS A 300 -18.70 28.17 18.23
N GLN A 301 -18.43 26.87 18.08
CA GLN A 301 -19.45 25.82 17.95
C GLN A 301 -20.35 25.73 19.19
N LEU A 302 -19.77 25.74 20.39
CA LEU A 302 -20.49 25.66 21.67
C LEU A 302 -21.44 26.85 21.90
N ASN A 303 -21.19 27.98 21.24
CA ASN A 303 -21.92 29.22 21.46
C ASN A 303 -22.66 29.71 20.20
N GLY A 304 -22.62 28.95 19.10
CA GLY A 304 -23.24 29.33 17.82
C GLY A 304 -22.72 30.66 17.25
N ILE A 305 -21.44 30.99 17.49
CA ILE A 305 -20.82 32.24 17.01
C ILE A 305 -19.75 31.96 15.96
N ARG A 306 -19.45 32.94 15.11
CA ARG A 306 -18.40 32.84 14.09
C ARG A 306 -17.07 33.37 14.64
N GLN A 307 -15.95 33.00 14.02
CA GLN A 307 -14.62 33.50 14.42
C GLN A 307 -14.47 35.02 14.27
N THR A 308 -15.29 35.61 13.41
CA THR A 308 -15.37 37.06 13.17
C THR A 308 -16.39 37.76 14.07
N THR A 309 -17.09 37.03 14.95
CA THR A 309 -18.10 37.63 15.83
C THR A 309 -17.43 38.51 16.89
N VAL A 310 -17.87 39.76 16.97
CA VAL A 310 -17.40 40.71 17.99
C VAL A 310 -17.84 40.24 19.38
N LEU A 311 -16.87 40.09 20.29
CA LEU A 311 -17.12 39.69 21.67
C LEU A 311 -17.64 40.86 22.50
N GLN A 312 -18.83 40.70 23.07
CA GLN A 312 -19.42 41.68 23.97
C GLN A 312 -18.97 41.42 25.41
N VAL A 313 -18.33 42.42 26.02
CA VAL A 313 -17.89 42.36 27.41
C VAL A 313 -19.09 42.09 28.32
N GLY A 314 -18.96 41.13 29.24
CA GLY A 314 -20.00 40.74 30.17
C GLY A 314 -20.87 39.55 29.72
N ARG A 315 -20.85 39.18 28.43
CA ARG A 315 -21.54 37.98 27.92
C ARG A 315 -20.79 36.70 28.34
N THR A 316 -21.54 35.65 28.68
CA THR A 316 -20.97 34.34 29.02
C THR A 316 -20.89 33.43 27.80
N LEU A 317 -19.76 32.75 27.63
CA LEU A 317 -19.54 31.71 26.64
C LEU A 317 -19.39 30.36 27.31
N ARG A 318 -20.04 29.34 26.76
CA ARG A 318 -19.79 27.95 27.11
C ARG A 318 -18.42 27.52 26.60
N VAL A 319 -17.57 27.02 27.48
CA VAL A 319 -16.18 26.65 27.18
C VAL A 319 -15.94 25.14 27.23
N ARG A 320 -16.81 24.37 27.89
CA ARG A 320 -16.83 22.89 27.91
C ARG A 320 -18.27 22.36 27.86
#